data_AF-A0A1V5H9M3-F1
#
_entry.id   AF-A0A1V5H9M3-F1
#
_cell.length_a   1.000
_cell.length_b   1.000
_cell.length_c   1.000
_cell.angle_alpha   90.00
_cell.angle_beta   90.00
_cell.angle_gamma   90.00
#
_symmetry.space_group_name_H-M   'P 1'
#
loop_
_entity.id
_entity.type
_entity.pdbx_description
1 polymer ?
#
loop_
_entity_poly.entity_id
_entity_poly.type
_entity_poly.pdbx_seq_one_letter_code
_entity_poly.pdbx_strand_id
1 'polypeptide(L)'
;MGRHILVKLRVLAGSAVVLGMLCAALAAGCIEDKGQQPAEYEPNLQPLQVHVWMDVSDGAEFPDKLIWKGIREAHGLRSVLAGRKVDLVQENPGVRTFDSLEAVADLAREKNVEGPILFRSSRVFGSNGEFSRDSGTFISIVPSVQDLFDKSRGCAIQVGSSLEERARSAALFARATLGAVDAIILLDQEAPDSIVLASIFSSEMIRLGGSISEVRILPDGNADFGDVLRSVKEQNPGVIYIPYSEKTSIPAIELLQKQEQRSSILVVNVPQEERFLARGGESLEGVYLVTDYHPRSTRSGRMLEYIRHVLRIPGHRGYEEPFAVLGADSYFLLFDLLEEMEPLMVDINPASEQEDVDNAIRSRHSGKVPRNLYVCRVETGLLRGPHLEYIESVDPSGLRS
;
A
#
# COMPACT_ATOMS: atom_id res chain seq x y z
N MET A 1 -52.29 -66.35 19.98
CA MET A 1 -52.73 -66.93 21.27
C MET A 1 -51.55 -66.90 22.22
N GLY A 2 -51.71 -66.58 23.51
CA GLY A 2 -50.70 -66.85 24.55
C GLY A 2 -49.63 -65.77 24.81
N ARG A 3 -49.66 -65.19 26.01
CA ARG A 3 -48.75 -64.17 26.58
C ARG A 3 -47.38 -64.71 27.02
N HIS A 4 -46.37 -63.83 26.90
CA HIS A 4 -45.26 -63.53 27.84
C HIS A 4 -44.79 -64.52 28.93
N ILE A 5 -43.50 -64.91 28.83
CA ILE A 5 -42.52 -65.24 29.90
C ILE A 5 -41.12 -64.88 29.31
N LEU A 6 -40.17 -64.16 29.92
CA LEU A 6 -40.14 -63.27 31.11
C LEU A 6 -39.20 -62.05 30.83
N VAL A 7 -38.31 -61.66 31.76
CA VAL A 7 -37.43 -60.45 31.71
C VAL A 7 -36.09 -60.69 32.48
N LYS A 8 -34.99 -59.99 32.07
CA LYS A 8 -33.65 -59.84 32.73
C LYS A 8 -32.69 -61.08 32.65
N LEU A 9 -31.35 -60.97 32.63
CA LEU A 9 -30.41 -59.87 32.97
C LEU A 9 -29.00 -60.05 32.32
N ARG A 10 -28.37 -58.98 31.77
CA ARG A 10 -26.89 -58.75 31.60
C ARG A 10 -26.06 -59.80 30.78
N VAL A 11 -24.88 -59.54 30.22
CA VAL A 11 -23.93 -58.40 30.24
C VAL A 11 -23.14 -58.29 28.91
N LEU A 12 -22.41 -57.19 28.72
CA LEU A 12 -21.59 -56.80 27.56
C LEU A 12 -20.70 -57.91 26.94
N ALA A 13 -20.71 -58.01 25.60
CA ALA A 13 -19.53 -58.17 24.72
C ALA A 13 -19.97 -58.14 23.24
N GLY A 14 -19.78 -57.04 22.49
CA GLY A 14 -20.18 -57.03 21.07
C GLY A 14 -20.33 -55.70 20.33
N SER A 15 -19.40 -54.75 20.47
CA SER A 15 -19.35 -53.53 19.62
C SER A 15 -17.92 -53.10 19.28
N ALA A 16 -17.12 -53.99 18.67
CA ALA A 16 -15.71 -53.72 18.37
C ALA A 16 -15.18 -54.40 17.09
N VAL A 17 -15.94 -54.39 15.98
CA VAL A 17 -15.47 -54.95 14.68
C VAL A 17 -15.80 -54.09 13.44
N VAL A 18 -16.71 -53.10 13.51
CA VAL A 18 -17.22 -52.40 12.31
C VAL A 18 -16.44 -51.12 11.93
N LEU A 19 -15.42 -50.72 12.71
CA LEU A 19 -14.68 -49.46 12.52
C LEU A 19 -13.29 -49.64 11.85
N GLY A 20 -13.18 -50.51 10.83
CA GLY A 20 -11.89 -50.95 10.28
C GLY A 20 -11.70 -50.87 8.76
N MET A 21 -12.69 -50.46 7.96
CA MET A 21 -12.62 -50.53 6.48
C MET A 21 -13.23 -49.31 5.76
N LEU A 22 -12.87 -48.09 6.15
CA LEU A 22 -13.27 -46.88 5.39
C LEU A 22 -12.21 -45.76 5.33
N CYS A 23 -10.91 -46.09 5.40
CA CYS A 23 -9.81 -45.11 5.42
C CYS A 23 -8.70 -45.37 4.36
N ALA A 24 -9.02 -46.03 3.24
CA ALA A 24 -8.01 -46.48 2.26
C ALA A 24 -8.26 -46.05 0.80
N ALA A 25 -9.00 -44.96 0.58
CA ALA A 25 -9.22 -44.41 -0.76
C ALA A 25 -9.41 -42.88 -0.73
N LEU A 26 -8.29 -42.15 -0.81
CA LEU A 26 -8.16 -40.76 -1.33
C LEU A 26 -6.68 -40.34 -1.23
N ALA A 27 -5.83 -40.96 -2.04
CA ALA A 27 -4.40 -40.66 -2.14
C ALA A 27 -4.00 -40.49 -3.61
N ALA A 28 -4.42 -39.36 -4.21
CA ALA A 28 -3.93 -38.87 -5.50
C ALA A 28 -4.26 -37.38 -5.63
N GLY A 29 -3.24 -36.53 -5.79
CA GLY A 29 -3.43 -35.14 -6.27
C GLY A 29 -3.63 -34.06 -5.20
N CYS A 30 -2.69 -33.91 -4.26
CA CYS A 30 -2.43 -32.61 -3.63
C CYS A 30 -1.04 -32.14 -4.04
N ILE A 31 -0.96 -30.93 -4.59
CA ILE A 31 0.31 -30.22 -4.78
C ILE A 31 0.79 -29.81 -3.39
N GLU A 32 2.04 -30.12 -3.04
CA GLU A 32 2.63 -29.73 -1.75
C GLU A 32 2.90 -28.22 -1.74
N ASP A 33 1.94 -27.46 -1.23
CA ASP A 33 2.22 -26.13 -0.69
C ASP A 33 2.98 -26.31 0.63
N LYS A 34 4.28 -25.98 0.63
CA LYS A 34 5.12 -26.04 1.83
C LYS A 34 4.75 -24.90 2.77
N GLY A 35 3.65 -25.08 3.51
CA GLY A 35 3.26 -24.20 4.60
C GLY A 35 4.33 -24.19 5.69
N GLN A 36 5.24 -23.22 5.63
CA GLN A 36 6.23 -22.93 6.67
C GLN A 36 5.48 -22.77 8.01
N GLN A 37 5.73 -23.65 8.99
CA GLN A 37 5.21 -23.43 10.34
C GLN A 37 5.80 -22.12 10.90
N PRO A 38 5.03 -21.33 11.67
CA PRO A 38 5.58 -20.15 12.33
C PRO A 38 6.78 -20.54 13.21
N ALA A 39 7.89 -19.81 13.09
CA ALA A 39 9.04 -20.03 13.97
C ALA A 39 8.62 -19.87 15.44
N GLU A 40 8.85 -20.91 16.25
CA GLU A 40 8.58 -20.85 17.68
C GLU A 40 9.61 -19.94 18.37
N TYR A 41 9.18 -19.18 19.38
CA TYR A 41 10.02 -18.22 20.08
C TYR A 41 11.03 -18.90 21.01
N GLU A 42 12.32 -18.61 20.82
CA GLU A 42 13.40 -19.06 21.70
C GLU A 42 13.76 -17.98 22.73
N PRO A 43 13.44 -18.15 24.02
CA PRO A 43 13.52 -17.09 25.03
C PRO A 43 14.93 -16.64 25.43
N ASN A 44 15.97 -17.29 24.91
CA ASN A 44 17.37 -17.00 25.23
C ASN A 44 18.09 -16.18 24.16
N LEU A 45 17.49 -15.97 22.98
CA LEU A 45 18.09 -15.18 21.91
C LEU A 45 17.81 -13.69 22.12
N GLN A 46 18.78 -12.83 21.78
CA GLN A 46 18.56 -11.38 21.82
C GLN A 46 17.51 -10.97 20.75
N PRO A 47 16.56 -10.07 21.07
CA PRO A 47 15.61 -9.58 20.09
C PRO A 47 16.28 -8.85 18.92
N LEU A 48 15.77 -9.09 17.71
CA LEU A 48 16.14 -8.29 16.54
C LEU A 48 15.42 -6.94 16.62
N GLN A 49 16.17 -5.86 16.74
CA GLN A 49 15.63 -4.50 16.71
C GLN A 49 15.43 -4.05 15.27
N VAL A 50 14.20 -3.69 14.91
CA VAL A 50 13.85 -3.04 13.64
C VAL A 50 13.49 -1.60 13.95
N HIS A 51 14.30 -0.68 13.42
CA HIS A 51 14.16 0.75 13.65
C HIS A 51 13.13 1.34 12.68
N VAL A 52 12.19 2.13 13.21
CA VAL A 52 11.11 2.74 12.41
C VAL A 52 11.15 4.25 12.60
N TRP A 53 11.70 4.94 11.60
CA TRP A 53 11.97 6.38 11.62
C TRP A 53 10.84 7.14 10.95
N MET A 54 9.84 7.52 11.75
CA MET A 54 8.61 8.19 11.31
C MET A 54 8.12 9.14 12.41
N ASP A 55 7.69 10.34 12.03
CA ASP A 55 7.03 11.25 12.96
C ASP A 55 5.55 10.86 13.13
N VAL A 56 5.20 10.27 14.27
CA VAL A 56 3.81 9.88 14.60
C VAL A 56 3.20 10.77 15.68
N SER A 57 3.87 11.86 16.04
CA SER A 57 3.50 12.76 17.13
C SER A 57 2.16 13.48 16.88
N ASP A 58 1.57 14.08 17.93
CA ASP A 58 0.32 14.83 17.79
C ASP A 58 0.56 16.17 17.08
N GLY A 59 0.17 16.18 15.79
CA GLY A 59 0.48 17.25 14.84
C GLY A 59 1.25 16.77 13.59
N ALA A 60 1.74 15.53 13.58
CA ALA A 60 2.45 14.95 12.44
C ALA A 60 1.58 14.76 11.19
N GLU A 61 2.22 14.62 10.02
CA GLU A 61 1.56 14.33 8.76
C GLU A 61 0.82 12.98 8.82
N PHE A 62 -0.43 12.96 8.38
CA PHE A 62 -1.29 11.78 8.46
C PHE A 62 -0.73 10.48 7.86
N PRO A 63 0.06 10.49 6.75
CA PRO A 63 0.67 9.28 6.22
C PRO A 63 1.53 8.54 7.25
N ASP A 64 2.40 9.21 8.01
CA ASP A 64 3.31 8.55 8.96
C ASP A 64 2.53 7.80 10.07
N LYS A 65 1.41 8.38 10.54
CA LYS A 65 0.52 7.70 11.51
C LYS A 65 -0.15 6.46 10.93
N LEU A 66 -0.57 6.50 9.66
CA LEU A 66 -1.18 5.36 8.98
C LEU A 66 -0.14 4.27 8.69
N ILE A 67 1.04 4.63 8.18
CA ILE A 67 2.14 3.69 7.91
C ILE A 67 2.54 2.97 9.20
N TRP A 68 2.75 3.71 10.29
CA TRP A 68 3.10 3.12 11.59
C TRP A 68 2.02 2.17 12.14
N LYS A 69 0.75 2.54 11.99
CA LYS A 69 -0.39 1.68 12.32
C LYS A 69 -0.32 0.35 11.56
N GLY A 70 -0.08 0.40 10.25
CA GLY A 70 0.10 -0.78 9.39
C GLY A 70 1.25 -1.68 9.81
N ILE A 71 2.44 -1.11 10.04
CA ILE A 71 3.63 -1.82 10.52
C ILE A 71 3.33 -2.57 11.83
N ARG A 72 2.68 -1.89 12.79
CA ARG A 72 2.32 -2.50 14.09
C ARG A 72 1.30 -3.63 13.98
N GLU A 73 0.33 -3.50 13.09
CA GLU A 73 -0.69 -4.54 12.84
C GLU A 73 -0.08 -5.77 12.16
N ALA A 74 0.87 -5.58 11.23
CA ALA A 74 1.63 -6.66 10.60
C ALA A 74 2.60 -7.35 11.59
N HIS A 75 3.31 -6.57 12.43
CA HIS A 75 4.15 -7.10 13.52
C HIS A 75 3.34 -7.92 14.54
N GLY A 76 2.11 -7.48 14.85
CA GLY A 76 1.19 -8.23 15.70
C GLY A 76 0.83 -9.63 15.16
N LEU A 77 0.96 -9.85 13.85
CA LEU A 77 0.80 -11.16 13.20
C LEU A 77 2.11 -11.94 13.08
N ARG A 78 3.24 -11.26 12.88
CA ARG A 78 4.57 -11.84 12.72
C ARG A 78 5.59 -11.02 13.52
N SER A 79 5.90 -11.49 14.73
CA SER A 79 6.87 -10.86 15.65
C SER A 79 8.00 -11.81 16.08
N VAL A 80 8.15 -12.95 15.41
CA VAL A 80 9.21 -13.94 15.67
C VAL A 80 9.82 -14.40 14.36
N LEU A 81 11.11 -14.14 14.19
CA LEU A 81 11.95 -14.47 13.03
C LEU A 81 13.15 -15.28 13.54
N ALA A 82 13.52 -16.41 12.91
CA ALA A 82 14.70 -17.17 13.33
C ALA A 82 14.69 -17.58 14.82
N GLY A 83 13.50 -17.82 15.39
CA GLY A 83 13.29 -17.98 16.85
C GLY A 83 13.48 -16.71 17.69
N ARG A 84 14.10 -15.65 17.15
CA ARG A 84 14.27 -14.34 17.79
C ARG A 84 12.96 -13.56 17.78
N LYS A 85 12.65 -12.91 18.90
CA LYS A 85 11.62 -11.87 18.93
C LYS A 85 12.07 -10.67 18.09
N VAL A 86 11.18 -10.13 17.28
CA VAL A 86 11.37 -8.85 16.59
C VAL A 86 10.80 -7.74 17.46
N ASP A 87 11.59 -6.71 17.75
CA ASP A 87 11.18 -5.53 18.51
C ASP A 87 11.23 -4.28 17.63
N LEU A 88 10.11 -3.55 17.55
CA LEU A 88 10.01 -2.31 16.80
C LEU A 88 10.52 -1.13 17.65
N VAL A 89 11.62 -0.52 17.23
CA VAL A 89 12.21 0.68 17.85
C VAL A 89 11.73 1.90 17.07
N GLN A 90 10.66 2.53 17.54
CA GLN A 90 10.09 3.70 16.88
C GLN A 90 10.83 4.97 17.30
N GLU A 91 11.34 5.73 16.33
CA GLU A 91 12.10 6.96 16.57
C GLU A 91 11.52 8.12 15.74
N ASN A 92 11.54 9.34 16.30
CA ASN A 92 11.31 10.56 15.52
C ASN A 92 12.70 11.13 15.14
N PRO A 93 13.08 11.12 13.84
CA PRO A 93 14.39 11.57 13.39
C PRO A 93 14.54 13.11 13.35
N GLY A 94 13.50 13.88 13.72
CA GLY A 94 13.49 15.34 13.66
C GLY A 94 13.28 15.92 12.25
N VAL A 95 13.24 15.05 11.23
CA VAL A 95 12.91 15.37 9.84
C VAL A 95 11.67 14.56 9.40
N ARG A 96 10.87 15.10 8.48
CA ARG A 96 9.64 14.43 8.00
C ARG A 96 9.91 13.32 6.99
N THR A 97 10.90 13.55 6.11
CA THR A 97 11.32 12.62 5.07
C THR A 97 12.83 12.64 4.96
N PHE A 98 13.39 11.52 4.49
CA PHE A 98 14.75 11.47 4.02
C PHE A 98 14.78 11.57 2.49
N ASP A 99 15.51 12.57 1.99
CA ASP A 99 15.69 12.84 0.57
C ASP A 99 17.07 12.41 0.05
N SER A 100 17.94 11.90 0.93
CA SER A 100 19.21 11.26 0.57
C SER A 100 19.52 10.09 1.51
N LEU A 101 20.24 9.09 1.00
CA LEU A 101 20.67 7.94 1.79
C LEU A 101 21.87 8.27 2.69
N GLU A 102 22.64 9.31 2.35
CA GLU A 102 23.68 9.86 3.22
C GLU A 102 23.10 10.37 4.54
N ALA A 103 21.96 11.08 4.51
CA ALA A 103 21.33 11.57 5.74
C ALA A 103 20.84 10.42 6.64
N VAL A 104 20.36 9.33 6.04
CA VAL A 104 19.99 8.09 6.75
C VAL A 104 21.23 7.44 7.37
N ALA A 105 22.32 7.32 6.60
CA ALA A 105 23.59 6.76 7.03
C ALA A 105 24.24 7.57 8.17
N ASP A 106 24.20 8.90 8.09
CA ASP A 106 24.77 9.79 9.11
C ASP A 106 23.98 9.69 10.42
N LEU A 107 22.64 9.67 10.37
CA LEU A 107 21.80 9.44 11.54
C LEU A 107 22.01 8.04 12.15
N ALA A 108 22.16 7.01 11.31
CA ALA A 108 22.42 5.64 11.79
C ALA A 108 23.74 5.56 12.57
N ARG A 109 24.79 6.26 12.12
CA ARG A 109 26.05 6.37 12.88
C ARG A 109 25.91 7.19 14.15
N GLU A 110 25.18 8.31 14.14
CA GLU A 110 24.94 9.12 15.35
C GLU A 110 24.22 8.31 16.45
N LYS A 111 23.21 7.53 16.04
CA LYS A 111 22.38 6.71 16.94
C LYS A 111 23.00 5.34 17.29
N ASN A 112 24.07 4.93 16.61
CA ASN A 112 24.68 3.60 16.68
C ASN A 112 23.65 2.48 16.36
N VAL A 113 22.91 2.64 15.26
CA VAL A 113 21.93 1.64 14.81
C VAL A 113 22.64 0.48 14.11
N GLU A 114 22.36 -0.74 14.56
CA GLU A 114 22.90 -1.98 14.01
C GLU A 114 21.84 -2.82 13.26
N GLY A 115 20.56 -2.60 13.54
CA GLY A 115 19.43 -3.36 12.98
C GLY A 115 18.76 -2.72 11.75
N PRO A 116 17.85 -3.44 11.07
CA PRO A 116 17.16 -2.95 9.88
C PRO A 116 16.38 -1.65 10.12
N ILE A 117 16.25 -0.81 9.09
CA ILE A 117 15.58 0.50 9.17
C ILE A 117 14.41 0.57 8.19
N LEU A 118 13.23 0.99 8.69
CA LEU A 118 12.08 1.43 7.91
C LEU A 118 11.92 2.95 8.06
N PHE A 119 11.83 3.70 6.97
CA PHE A 119 11.67 5.17 7.03
C PHE A 119 10.82 5.71 5.88
N ARG A 120 10.25 6.92 6.02
CA ARG A 120 9.56 7.60 4.91
C ARG A 120 10.53 8.42 4.08
N SER A 121 10.42 8.31 2.75
CA SER A 121 11.14 9.14 1.78
C SER A 121 10.18 9.83 0.82
N SER A 122 10.59 11.01 0.30
CA SER A 122 9.83 11.76 -0.70
C SER A 122 10.26 11.48 -2.14
N ARG A 123 11.40 10.80 -2.33
CA ARG A 123 12.07 10.55 -3.61
C ARG A 123 12.45 9.09 -3.77
N VAL A 124 12.48 8.63 -5.02
CA VAL A 124 13.09 7.33 -5.36
C VAL A 124 14.61 7.44 -5.32
N PHE A 125 15.26 6.52 -4.62
CA PHE A 125 16.71 6.32 -4.62
C PHE A 125 17.10 5.32 -5.73
N GLY A 126 18.15 5.66 -6.48
CA GLY A 126 18.85 4.75 -7.38
C GLY A 126 19.82 3.86 -6.61
N SER A 127 20.33 2.82 -7.28
CA SER A 127 21.23 1.81 -6.68
C SER A 127 22.50 2.38 -6.03
N ASN A 128 22.93 3.56 -6.46
CA ASN A 128 24.20 4.19 -6.06
C ASN A 128 24.01 5.40 -5.11
N GLY A 129 22.81 5.58 -4.55
CA GLY A 129 22.48 6.73 -3.70
C GLY A 129 22.03 8.00 -4.43
N GLU A 130 22.05 8.02 -5.76
CA GLU A 130 21.41 9.07 -6.56
C GLU A 130 19.88 9.08 -6.37
N PHE A 131 19.19 10.16 -6.76
CA PHE A 131 17.74 10.26 -6.59
C PHE A 131 17.03 10.66 -7.88
N SER A 132 15.81 10.16 -8.05
CA SER A 132 14.92 10.60 -9.12
C SER A 132 14.43 12.04 -8.87
N ARG A 133 14.17 12.75 -9.97
CA ARG A 133 13.44 14.03 -9.90
C ARG A 133 11.99 13.83 -9.47
N ASP A 134 11.42 12.67 -9.83
CA ASP A 134 10.09 12.22 -9.47
C ASP A 134 9.96 12.08 -7.95
N SER A 135 8.81 12.49 -7.42
CA SER A 135 8.51 12.56 -5.99
C SER A 135 7.25 11.75 -5.65
N GLY A 136 7.01 11.55 -4.37
CA GLY A 136 5.83 10.82 -3.89
C GLY A 136 5.88 10.62 -2.38
N THR A 137 5.22 9.57 -1.91
CA THR A 137 5.38 9.07 -0.55
C THR A 137 5.75 7.61 -0.66
N PHE A 138 6.98 7.29 -0.26
CA PHE A 138 7.51 5.94 -0.28
C PHE A 138 7.92 5.52 1.12
N ILE A 139 7.76 4.23 1.39
CA ILE A 139 8.38 3.58 2.54
C ILE A 139 9.66 2.94 2.04
N SER A 140 10.79 3.35 2.62
CA SER A 140 12.11 2.81 2.33
C SER A 140 12.46 1.74 3.35
N ILE A 141 12.96 0.62 2.86
CA ILE A 141 13.40 -0.54 3.62
C ILE A 141 14.90 -0.68 3.43
N VAL A 142 15.64 -0.64 4.54
CA VAL A 142 17.08 -0.93 4.60
C VAL A 142 17.23 -2.21 5.43
N PRO A 143 17.46 -3.38 4.81
CA PRO A 143 17.56 -4.65 5.54
C PRO A 143 18.84 -4.74 6.38
N SER A 144 19.90 -4.00 6.03
CA SER A 144 21.19 -4.00 6.73
C SER A 144 21.81 -2.60 6.67
N VAL A 145 22.18 -2.04 7.84
CA VAL A 145 22.78 -0.69 7.93
C VAL A 145 24.14 -0.63 7.25
N GLN A 146 24.84 -1.76 7.18
CA GLN A 146 26.12 -1.87 6.49
C GLN A 146 25.99 -1.50 4.99
N ASP A 147 24.85 -1.76 4.36
CA ASP A 147 24.59 -1.39 2.96
C ASP A 147 24.55 0.14 2.75
N LEU A 148 24.15 0.92 3.77
CA LEU A 148 24.20 2.39 3.71
C LEU A 148 25.63 2.94 3.68
N PHE A 149 26.62 2.12 4.06
CA PHE A 149 28.02 2.53 4.14
C PHE A 149 28.85 2.07 2.94
N ASP A 150 28.41 1.05 2.20
CA ASP A 150 29.02 0.64 0.94
C ASP A 150 28.18 1.06 -0.28
N LYS A 151 28.49 2.24 -0.81
CA LYS A 151 27.82 2.84 -1.98
C LYS A 151 28.00 2.09 -3.30
N SER A 152 28.76 0.99 -3.33
CA SER A 152 28.79 0.09 -4.49
C SER A 152 27.58 -0.86 -4.54
N ARG A 153 26.76 -0.89 -3.49
CA ARG A 153 25.61 -1.78 -3.32
C ARG A 153 24.30 -0.99 -3.30
N GLY A 154 23.26 -1.59 -3.87
CA GLY A 154 21.90 -1.11 -3.70
C GLY A 154 21.41 -1.34 -2.27
N CYS A 155 21.15 -0.25 -1.55
CA CYS A 155 21.01 -0.27 -0.09
C CYS A 155 19.60 0.02 0.46
N ALA A 156 18.65 0.40 -0.40
CA ALA A 156 17.28 0.67 -0.03
C ALA A 156 16.29 0.11 -1.06
N ILE A 157 15.18 -0.42 -0.57
CA ILE A 157 14.05 -0.94 -1.34
C ILE A 157 12.86 -0.03 -1.05
N GLN A 158 12.13 0.40 -2.06
CA GLN A 158 11.08 1.41 -1.89
C GLN A 158 9.71 0.94 -2.36
N VAL A 159 8.74 1.15 -1.47
CA VAL A 159 7.35 0.70 -1.62
C VAL A 159 6.42 1.92 -1.61
N GLY A 160 5.62 2.06 -2.65
CA GLY A 160 4.74 3.22 -2.88
C GLY A 160 4.82 3.72 -4.32
N SER A 161 3.76 4.35 -4.82
CA SER A 161 3.79 5.00 -6.14
C SER A 161 4.24 6.47 -6.07
N SER A 162 4.74 6.95 -7.20
CA SER A 162 5.14 8.33 -7.41
C SER A 162 4.03 9.22 -7.97
N LEU A 163 4.23 10.53 -7.96
CA LEU A 163 3.33 11.48 -8.63
C LEU A 163 3.28 11.23 -10.14
N GLU A 164 4.40 10.84 -10.75
CA GLU A 164 4.46 10.47 -12.18
C GLU A 164 3.58 9.26 -12.50
N GLU A 165 3.63 8.21 -11.67
CA GLU A 165 2.79 7.02 -11.82
C GLU A 165 1.31 7.33 -11.61
N ARG A 166 0.95 8.08 -10.57
CA ARG A 166 -0.44 8.48 -10.29
C ARG A 166 -1.04 9.29 -11.44
N ALA A 167 -0.30 10.28 -11.96
CA ALA A 167 -0.74 11.08 -13.11
C ALA A 167 -0.81 10.28 -14.42
N ARG A 168 0.16 9.37 -14.67
CA ARG A 168 0.11 8.45 -15.82
C ARG A 168 -1.09 7.53 -15.78
N SER A 169 -1.34 6.88 -14.65
CA SER A 169 -2.49 5.97 -14.51
C SER A 169 -3.82 6.71 -14.68
N ALA A 170 -3.93 7.95 -14.21
CA ALA A 170 -5.09 8.80 -14.48
C ALA A 170 -5.27 9.12 -15.97
N ALA A 171 -4.20 9.48 -16.69
CA ALA A 171 -4.27 9.77 -18.12
C ALA A 171 -4.59 8.51 -18.95
N LEU A 172 -4.00 7.36 -18.59
CA LEU A 172 -4.29 6.05 -19.18
C LEU A 172 -5.77 5.69 -18.98
N PHE A 173 -6.29 5.80 -17.76
CA PHE A 173 -7.70 5.55 -17.44
C PHE A 173 -8.65 6.46 -18.23
N ALA A 174 -8.38 7.77 -18.22
CA ALA A 174 -9.18 8.76 -18.94
C ALA A 174 -9.25 8.48 -20.44
N ARG A 175 -8.14 8.07 -21.07
CA ARG A 175 -8.06 7.82 -22.51
C ARG A 175 -8.55 6.44 -22.93
N ALA A 176 -8.10 5.39 -22.23
CA ALA A 176 -8.37 4.01 -22.62
C ALA A 176 -9.75 3.52 -22.16
N THR A 177 -10.21 3.94 -20.98
CA THR A 177 -11.43 3.41 -20.35
C THR A 177 -12.59 4.39 -20.42
N LEU A 178 -12.38 5.67 -20.06
CA LEU A 178 -13.43 6.69 -20.20
C LEU A 178 -13.59 7.20 -21.64
N GLY A 179 -12.61 6.96 -22.52
CA GLY A 179 -12.61 7.44 -23.90
C GLY A 179 -12.55 8.97 -24.04
N ALA A 180 -12.16 9.70 -22.98
CA ALA A 180 -12.20 11.15 -22.93
C ALA A 180 -11.26 11.75 -23.97
N VAL A 181 -11.81 12.46 -24.97
CA VAL A 181 -11.02 13.14 -26.01
C VAL A 181 -10.28 14.33 -25.41
N ASP A 182 -10.91 15.06 -24.51
CA ASP A 182 -10.38 16.23 -23.86
C ASP A 182 -10.56 16.20 -22.34
N ALA A 183 -9.77 17.02 -21.65
CA ALA A 183 -9.85 17.22 -20.21
C ALA A 183 -9.79 18.70 -19.82
N ILE A 184 -10.44 19.05 -18.72
CA ILE A 184 -10.15 20.27 -17.95
C ILE A 184 -9.49 19.86 -16.64
N ILE A 185 -8.43 20.58 -16.26
CA ILE A 185 -7.74 20.38 -14.98
C ILE A 185 -8.23 21.44 -13.99
N LEU A 186 -8.65 21.02 -12.79
CA LEU A 186 -8.88 21.93 -11.66
C LEU A 186 -7.69 21.85 -10.70
N LEU A 187 -6.95 22.95 -10.58
CA LEU A 187 -5.64 23.01 -9.91
C LEU A 187 -5.68 23.96 -8.72
N ASP A 188 -5.26 23.51 -7.54
CA ASP A 188 -4.84 24.41 -6.46
C ASP A 188 -3.37 24.80 -6.65
N GLN A 189 -3.10 26.08 -6.89
CA GLN A 189 -1.74 26.58 -7.09
C GLN A 189 -0.90 26.61 -5.79
N GLU A 190 -1.54 26.59 -4.61
CA GLU A 190 -0.86 26.61 -3.32
C GLU A 190 -0.43 25.20 -2.86
N ALA A 191 -0.75 24.17 -3.66
CA ALA A 191 -0.36 22.78 -3.45
C ALA A 191 0.70 22.35 -4.50
N PRO A 192 2.01 22.31 -4.16
CA PRO A 192 3.08 22.04 -5.13
C PRO A 192 2.91 20.73 -5.91
N ASP A 193 2.51 19.65 -5.23
CA ASP A 193 2.23 18.35 -5.84
C ASP A 193 1.15 18.45 -6.91
N SER A 194 0.14 19.30 -6.71
CA SER A 194 -0.95 19.49 -7.67
C SER A 194 -0.47 20.08 -8.99
N ILE A 195 0.51 20.99 -8.95
CA ILE A 195 1.16 21.56 -10.14
C ILE A 195 1.93 20.47 -10.90
N VAL A 196 2.68 19.62 -10.18
CA VAL A 196 3.43 18.50 -10.77
C VAL A 196 2.47 17.49 -11.42
N LEU A 197 1.43 17.06 -10.69
CA LEU A 197 0.40 16.14 -11.16
C LEU A 197 -0.36 16.68 -12.38
N ALA A 198 -0.65 17.98 -12.43
CA ALA A 198 -1.28 18.64 -13.58
C ALA A 198 -0.36 18.63 -14.82
N SER A 199 0.92 18.95 -14.64
CA SER A 199 1.91 18.98 -15.73
C SER A 199 2.13 17.60 -16.36
N ILE A 200 2.28 16.56 -15.52
CA ILE A 200 2.48 15.19 -15.99
C ILE A 200 1.21 14.67 -16.68
N PHE A 201 0.03 14.82 -16.06
CA PHE A 201 -1.23 14.40 -16.67
C PHE A 201 -1.48 15.10 -18.01
N SER A 202 -1.18 16.39 -18.12
CA SER A 202 -1.28 17.13 -19.38
C SER A 202 -0.41 16.52 -20.49
N SER A 203 0.85 16.24 -20.15
CA SER A 203 1.82 15.64 -21.08
C SER A 203 1.39 14.25 -21.54
N GLU A 204 0.87 13.43 -20.61
CA GLU A 204 0.44 12.06 -20.86
C GLU A 204 -0.89 11.99 -21.63
N MET A 205 -1.87 12.85 -21.33
CA MET A 205 -3.11 12.98 -22.11
C MET A 205 -2.81 13.32 -23.57
N ILE A 206 -1.90 14.26 -23.82
CA ILE A 206 -1.47 14.66 -25.16
C ILE A 206 -0.71 13.51 -25.86
N ARG A 207 0.20 12.83 -25.16
CA ARG A 207 0.93 11.65 -25.68
C ARG A 207 -0.01 10.52 -26.08
N LEU A 208 -1.12 10.35 -25.35
CA LEU A 208 -2.20 9.38 -25.61
C LEU A 208 -3.26 9.90 -26.61
N GLY A 209 -2.97 11.00 -27.32
CA GLY A 209 -3.81 11.54 -28.40
C GLY A 209 -5.11 12.22 -27.95
N GLY A 210 -5.17 12.67 -26.69
CA GLY A 210 -6.20 13.58 -26.21
C GLY A 210 -5.69 15.03 -26.14
N SER A 211 -6.45 15.92 -25.51
CA SER A 211 -6.08 17.32 -25.30
C SER A 211 -6.42 17.81 -23.89
N ILE A 212 -5.70 18.83 -23.41
CA ILE A 212 -6.16 19.65 -22.28
C ILE A 212 -6.85 20.87 -22.87
N SER A 213 -8.16 20.95 -22.69
CA SER A 213 -8.98 22.10 -23.11
C SER A 213 -8.62 23.33 -22.28
N GLU A 214 -8.45 23.16 -20.97
CA GLU A 214 -8.09 24.25 -20.07
C GLU A 214 -7.48 23.77 -18.73
N VAL A 215 -6.67 24.63 -18.11
CA VAL A 215 -6.27 24.49 -16.71
C VAL A 215 -6.92 25.64 -15.93
N ARG A 216 -7.84 25.30 -15.04
CA ARG A 216 -8.49 26.26 -14.13
C ARG A 216 -7.79 26.23 -12.78
N ILE A 217 -7.18 27.35 -12.42
CA ILE A 217 -6.68 27.55 -11.07
C ILE A 217 -7.87 27.83 -10.17
N LEU A 218 -8.06 27.01 -9.15
CA LEU A 218 -8.98 27.28 -8.05
C LEU A 218 -8.25 28.20 -7.06
N PRO A 219 -8.82 29.37 -6.70
CA PRO A 219 -8.30 30.18 -5.60
C PRO A 219 -8.43 29.42 -4.27
N ASP A 220 -7.84 29.94 -3.19
CA ASP A 220 -7.89 29.27 -1.89
C ASP A 220 -9.34 29.02 -1.42
N GLY A 221 -9.53 28.00 -0.59
CA GLY A 221 -10.85 27.48 -0.20
C GLY A 221 -11.81 28.45 0.50
N ASN A 222 -11.43 29.70 0.76
CA ASN A 222 -12.33 30.77 1.21
C ASN A 222 -12.97 31.58 0.06
N ALA A 223 -12.50 31.43 -1.18
CA ALA A 223 -12.99 32.17 -2.34
C ALA A 223 -14.07 31.40 -3.13
N ASP A 224 -15.09 32.11 -3.59
CA ASP A 224 -16.15 31.53 -4.42
C ASP A 224 -15.65 31.29 -5.86
N PHE A 225 -15.58 30.01 -6.25
CA PHE A 225 -15.25 29.56 -7.60
C PHE A 225 -16.46 29.01 -8.37
N GLY A 226 -17.69 29.28 -7.92
CA GLY A 226 -18.92 28.84 -8.57
C GLY A 226 -19.07 29.28 -10.02
N ASP A 227 -18.58 30.48 -10.37
CA ASP A 227 -18.55 30.98 -11.76
C ASP A 227 -17.51 30.24 -12.63
N VAL A 228 -16.34 29.93 -12.06
CA VAL A 228 -15.30 29.12 -12.74
C VAL A 228 -15.86 27.73 -13.06
N LEU A 229 -16.48 27.08 -12.08
CA LEU A 229 -17.07 25.76 -12.26
C LEU A 229 -18.29 25.76 -13.19
N ARG A 230 -19.08 26.84 -13.22
CA ARG A 230 -20.16 27.00 -14.20
C ARG A 230 -19.62 27.01 -15.63
N SER A 231 -18.53 27.72 -15.88
CA SER A 231 -17.85 27.70 -17.19
C SER A 231 -17.32 26.30 -17.55
N VAL A 232 -16.76 25.57 -16.57
CA VAL A 232 -16.33 24.17 -16.76
C VAL A 232 -17.51 23.26 -17.12
N LYS A 233 -18.67 23.46 -16.49
CA LYS A 233 -19.91 22.76 -16.86
C LYS A 233 -20.37 23.09 -18.27
N GLU A 234 -20.37 24.36 -18.65
CA GLU A 234 -20.79 24.82 -19.98
C GLU A 234 -19.86 24.29 -21.09
N GLN A 235 -18.57 24.14 -20.82
CA GLN A 235 -17.62 23.49 -21.73
C GLN A 235 -17.84 21.98 -21.84
N ASN A 236 -18.29 21.31 -20.77
CA ASN A 236 -18.59 19.88 -20.72
C ASN A 236 -17.47 18.99 -21.31
N PRO A 237 -16.25 19.00 -20.74
CA PRO A 237 -15.13 18.18 -21.22
C PRO A 237 -15.40 16.68 -21.03
N GLY A 238 -14.66 15.82 -21.73
CA GLY A 238 -14.71 14.37 -21.53
C GLY A 238 -14.39 13.94 -20.10
N VAL A 239 -13.41 14.58 -19.46
CA VAL A 239 -13.05 14.36 -18.04
C VAL A 239 -12.67 15.67 -17.34
N ILE A 240 -12.97 15.77 -16.05
CA ILE A 240 -12.45 16.79 -15.15
C ILE A 240 -11.41 16.12 -14.25
N TYR A 241 -10.15 16.53 -14.39
CA TYR A 241 -9.03 16.00 -13.60
C TYR A 241 -8.73 16.93 -12.42
N ILE A 242 -8.65 16.36 -11.22
CA ILE A 242 -8.46 17.09 -9.97
C ILE A 242 -7.31 16.45 -9.18
N PRO A 243 -6.08 16.99 -9.24
CA PRO A 243 -5.08 16.75 -8.21
C PRO A 243 -5.63 17.17 -6.85
N TYR A 244 -5.58 16.28 -5.86
CA TYR A 244 -6.22 16.54 -4.57
C TYR A 244 -5.51 17.65 -3.77
N SER A 245 -6.30 18.62 -3.31
CA SER A 245 -5.97 19.58 -2.27
C SER A 245 -7.04 19.55 -1.19
N GLU A 246 -6.62 19.60 0.09
CA GLU A 246 -7.52 19.56 1.24
C GLU A 246 -8.51 20.74 1.31
N LYS A 247 -8.15 21.87 0.68
CA LYS A 247 -8.91 23.13 0.67
C LYS A 247 -9.98 23.20 -0.42
N THR A 248 -9.66 22.75 -1.63
CA THR A 248 -10.43 23.09 -2.84
C THR A 248 -11.14 21.89 -3.49
N SER A 249 -10.59 20.67 -3.41
CA SER A 249 -11.11 19.54 -4.19
C SER A 249 -12.53 19.11 -3.78
N ILE A 250 -12.80 18.91 -2.48
CA ILE A 250 -14.15 18.50 -2.04
C ILE A 250 -15.20 19.60 -2.35
N PRO A 251 -15.00 20.89 -2.00
CA PRO A 251 -15.99 21.91 -2.33
C PRO A 251 -16.17 22.13 -3.84
N ALA A 252 -15.13 21.89 -4.67
CA ALA A 252 -15.26 21.91 -6.12
C ALA A 252 -16.11 20.75 -6.66
N ILE A 253 -15.90 19.53 -6.16
CA ILE A 253 -16.73 18.37 -6.50
C ILE A 253 -18.19 18.60 -6.05
N GLU A 254 -18.41 19.07 -4.82
CA GLU A 254 -19.74 19.44 -4.32
C GLU A 254 -20.47 20.42 -5.23
N LEU A 255 -19.79 21.47 -5.69
CA LEU A 255 -20.39 22.47 -6.57
C LEU A 255 -20.65 21.93 -7.98
N LEU A 256 -19.74 21.14 -8.56
CA LEU A 256 -19.98 20.46 -9.84
C LEU A 256 -21.21 19.53 -9.77
N GLN A 257 -21.36 18.79 -8.68
CA GLN A 257 -22.47 17.84 -8.49
C GLN A 257 -23.80 18.57 -8.22
N LYS A 258 -23.80 19.63 -7.40
CA LYS A 258 -24.95 20.54 -7.24
C LYS A 258 -25.34 21.23 -8.55
N GLN A 259 -24.38 21.38 -9.46
CA GLN A 259 -24.61 21.89 -10.81
C GLN A 259 -24.96 20.77 -11.82
N GLU A 260 -25.15 19.50 -11.44
CA GLU A 260 -25.44 18.39 -12.37
C GLU A 260 -24.37 18.22 -13.47
N GLN A 261 -23.08 18.22 -13.09
CA GLN A 261 -21.98 17.97 -14.01
C GLN A 261 -22.10 16.60 -14.68
N ARG A 262 -21.87 16.54 -16.00
CA ARG A 262 -21.96 15.28 -16.79
C ARG A 262 -20.60 14.67 -17.14
N SER A 263 -19.53 15.47 -17.10
CA SER A 263 -18.15 14.98 -17.25
C SER A 263 -17.81 13.99 -16.13
N SER A 264 -17.05 12.95 -16.45
CA SER A 264 -16.45 12.12 -15.40
C SER A 264 -15.47 12.96 -14.57
N ILE A 265 -15.52 12.85 -13.25
CA ILE A 265 -14.57 13.50 -12.34
C ILE A 265 -13.52 12.46 -11.92
N LEU A 266 -12.24 12.80 -12.08
CA LEU A 266 -11.12 11.92 -11.76
C LEU A 266 -10.17 12.63 -10.79
N VAL A 267 -10.06 12.09 -9.57
CA VAL A 267 -9.23 12.61 -8.48
C VAL A 267 -7.98 11.75 -8.30
N VAL A 268 -6.87 12.37 -7.94
CA VAL A 268 -5.60 11.67 -7.64
C VAL A 268 -4.92 12.23 -6.39
N ASN A 269 -4.00 11.45 -5.80
CA ASN A 269 -3.15 11.88 -4.68
C ASN A 269 -3.94 12.23 -3.40
N VAL A 270 -5.05 11.52 -3.13
CA VAL A 270 -5.80 11.63 -1.87
C VAL A 270 -4.99 10.97 -0.75
N PRO A 271 -4.61 11.68 0.32
CA PRO A 271 -3.69 11.15 1.34
C PRO A 271 -4.38 10.37 2.47
N GLN A 272 -5.71 10.42 2.55
CA GLN A 272 -6.56 9.69 3.50
C GLN A 272 -7.89 9.42 2.79
N GLU A 273 -8.13 8.19 2.36
CA GLU A 273 -9.28 7.87 1.53
C GLU A 273 -10.56 7.78 2.36
N GLU A 274 -10.51 7.28 3.60
CA GLU A 274 -11.67 7.29 4.49
C GLU A 274 -12.06 8.71 4.87
N ARG A 275 -11.08 9.58 5.17
CA ARG A 275 -11.35 10.98 5.53
C ARG A 275 -11.88 11.77 4.33
N PHE A 276 -11.45 11.45 3.11
CA PHE A 276 -12.00 12.02 1.89
C PHE A 276 -13.47 11.60 1.70
N LEU A 277 -13.75 10.30 1.73
CA LEU A 277 -15.11 9.73 1.65
C LEU A 277 -16.05 10.33 2.71
N ALA A 278 -15.61 10.38 3.97
CA ALA A 278 -16.39 10.89 5.10
C ALA A 278 -16.64 12.40 5.03
N ARG A 279 -15.71 13.19 4.47
CA ARG A 279 -15.88 14.64 4.30
C ARG A 279 -16.77 14.99 3.10
N GLY A 280 -16.60 14.30 1.97
CA GLY A 280 -17.34 14.60 0.75
C GLY A 280 -18.75 13.99 0.72
N GLY A 281 -18.98 12.88 1.43
CA GLY A 281 -20.31 12.29 1.54
C GLY A 281 -20.90 11.90 0.17
N GLU A 282 -22.20 12.13 0.02
CA GLU A 282 -22.95 11.89 -1.23
C GLU A 282 -22.43 12.70 -2.43
N SER A 283 -21.72 13.82 -2.21
CA SER A 283 -21.16 14.59 -3.34
C SER A 283 -20.07 13.85 -4.10
N LEU A 284 -19.48 12.81 -3.52
CA LEU A 284 -18.47 12.02 -4.19
C LEU A 284 -19.06 10.96 -5.13
N GLU A 285 -20.39 10.78 -5.18
CA GLU A 285 -21.03 9.75 -6.00
C GLU A 285 -20.55 9.79 -7.46
N GLY A 286 -20.05 8.65 -7.96
CA GLY A 286 -19.55 8.50 -9.32
C GLY A 286 -18.16 9.09 -9.58
N VAL A 287 -17.52 9.73 -8.60
CA VAL A 287 -16.14 10.24 -8.72
C VAL A 287 -15.16 9.06 -8.80
N TYR A 288 -14.23 9.13 -9.75
CA TYR A 288 -13.13 8.17 -9.87
C TYR A 288 -11.92 8.61 -9.04
N LEU A 289 -11.22 7.65 -8.46
CA LEU A 289 -10.00 7.84 -7.66
C LEU A 289 -8.89 6.90 -8.15
N VAL A 290 -7.69 7.43 -8.38
CA VAL A 290 -6.47 6.62 -8.54
C VAL A 290 -5.83 6.40 -7.17
N THR A 291 -5.62 5.15 -6.81
CA THR A 291 -5.12 4.72 -5.49
C THR A 291 -4.00 3.69 -5.59
N ASP A 292 -3.10 3.70 -4.60
CA ASP A 292 -2.02 2.72 -4.39
C ASP A 292 -2.53 1.31 -4.07
N TYR A 293 -3.78 1.17 -3.62
CA TYR A 293 -4.28 -0.12 -3.13
C TYR A 293 -5.81 -0.23 -3.18
N HIS A 294 -6.33 -1.45 -3.38
CA HIS A 294 -7.73 -1.77 -3.13
C HIS A 294 -7.87 -3.22 -2.63
N PRO A 295 -8.70 -3.54 -1.62
CA PRO A 295 -8.75 -4.89 -1.00
C PRO A 295 -9.00 -6.08 -1.94
N ARG A 296 -9.60 -5.85 -3.11
CA ARG A 296 -9.82 -6.89 -4.15
C ARG A 296 -8.60 -7.23 -5.00
N SER A 297 -7.50 -6.47 -4.92
CA SER A 297 -6.24 -6.82 -5.59
C SER A 297 -5.48 -7.91 -4.83
N THR A 298 -5.54 -7.93 -3.49
CA THR A 298 -4.95 -8.96 -2.65
C THR A 298 -5.74 -10.26 -2.70
N ARG A 299 -5.15 -11.34 -3.23
CA ARG A 299 -5.80 -12.65 -3.40
C ARG A 299 -5.18 -13.80 -2.61
N SER A 300 -3.97 -13.63 -2.08
CA SER A 300 -3.19 -14.65 -1.37
C SER A 300 -2.07 -14.01 -0.52
N GLY A 301 -1.28 -14.81 0.18
CA GLY A 301 -0.09 -14.38 0.94
C GLY A 301 -0.39 -13.64 2.26
N ARG A 302 0.68 -13.17 2.92
CA ARG A 302 0.61 -12.52 4.25
C ARG A 302 -0.31 -11.30 4.28
N MET A 303 -0.40 -10.54 3.19
CA MET A 303 -1.35 -9.41 3.11
C MET A 303 -2.82 -9.85 3.19
N LEU A 304 -3.20 -11.03 2.69
CA LEU A 304 -4.56 -11.54 2.89
C LEU A 304 -4.81 -11.95 4.36
N GLU A 305 -3.79 -12.41 5.07
CA GLU A 305 -3.86 -12.69 6.51
C GLU A 305 -4.03 -11.39 7.30
N TYR A 306 -3.28 -10.34 6.96
CA TYR A 306 -3.43 -8.99 7.49
C TYR A 306 -4.86 -8.45 7.31
N ILE A 307 -5.39 -8.44 6.08
CA ILE A 307 -6.76 -7.95 5.81
C ILE A 307 -7.77 -8.72 6.68
N ARG A 308 -7.65 -10.05 6.76
CA ARG A 308 -8.50 -10.89 7.62
C ARG A 308 -8.30 -10.63 9.12
N HIS A 309 -7.12 -10.19 9.56
CA HIS A 309 -6.86 -9.83 10.95
C HIS A 309 -7.55 -8.50 11.30
N VAL A 310 -7.28 -7.45 10.52
CA VAL A 310 -7.86 -6.11 10.72
C VAL A 310 -9.40 -6.17 10.67
N LEU A 311 -9.98 -6.91 9.72
CA LEU A 311 -11.44 -7.16 9.61
C LEU A 311 -12.09 -7.77 10.86
N ARG A 312 -11.32 -8.42 11.76
CA ARG A 312 -11.86 -8.99 13.01
C ARG A 312 -11.87 -7.99 14.18
N ILE A 313 -11.24 -6.83 14.04
CA ILE A 313 -11.16 -5.80 15.07
C ILE A 313 -12.36 -4.85 14.88
N PRO A 314 -13.35 -4.82 15.78
CA PRO A 314 -14.57 -4.02 15.58
C PRO A 314 -14.29 -2.53 15.44
N GLY A 315 -14.85 -1.90 14.41
CA GLY A 315 -14.64 -0.47 14.12
C GLY A 315 -13.29 -0.14 13.47
N HIS A 316 -12.46 -1.13 13.18
CA HIS A 316 -11.11 -0.91 12.65
C HIS A 316 -11.07 -1.16 11.15
N ARG A 317 -10.79 -0.10 10.38
CA ARG A 317 -10.76 -0.11 8.91
C ARG A 317 -9.38 0.15 8.33
N GLY A 318 -8.30 -0.11 9.08
CA GLY A 318 -6.91 0.10 8.60
C GLY A 318 -6.54 -0.63 7.28
N TYR A 319 -7.34 -1.60 6.85
CA TYR A 319 -7.20 -2.26 5.55
C TYR A 319 -7.85 -1.49 4.38
N GLU A 320 -8.59 -0.40 4.63
CA GLU A 320 -9.20 0.48 3.63
C GLU A 320 -8.33 1.73 3.34
N GLU A 321 -7.41 2.10 4.25
CA GLU A 321 -6.46 3.20 4.05
C GLU A 321 -5.15 2.71 3.37
N PRO A 322 -4.80 3.21 2.17
CA PRO A 322 -3.63 2.72 1.42
C PRO A 322 -2.33 2.80 2.23
N PHE A 323 -2.05 3.92 2.90
CA PHE A 323 -0.80 4.09 3.65
C PHE A 323 -0.61 3.09 4.80
N ALA A 324 -1.69 2.64 5.45
CA ALA A 324 -1.60 1.58 6.45
C ALA A 324 -1.31 0.23 5.80
N VAL A 325 -1.92 -0.06 4.66
CA VAL A 325 -1.59 -1.26 3.88
C VAL A 325 -0.15 -1.23 3.37
N LEU A 326 0.36 -0.08 2.92
CA LEU A 326 1.76 0.07 2.53
C LEU A 326 2.72 -0.17 3.70
N GLY A 327 2.36 0.28 4.91
CA GLY A 327 3.11 -0.02 6.13
C GLY A 327 3.18 -1.51 6.44
N ALA A 328 2.06 -2.21 6.33
CA ALA A 328 1.99 -3.66 6.52
C ALA A 328 2.78 -4.44 5.45
N ASP A 329 2.61 -4.08 4.18
CA ASP A 329 3.29 -4.66 3.01
C ASP A 329 4.82 -4.49 3.13
N SER A 330 5.28 -3.29 3.52
CA SER A 330 6.71 -2.99 3.72
C SER A 330 7.30 -3.75 4.92
N TYR A 331 6.52 -3.96 5.99
CA TYR A 331 6.95 -4.78 7.11
C TYR A 331 7.09 -6.26 6.70
N PHE A 332 6.12 -6.82 5.96
CA PHE A 332 6.21 -8.19 5.47
C PHE A 332 7.33 -8.38 4.46
N LEU A 333 7.57 -7.42 3.57
CA LEU A 333 8.69 -7.45 2.62
C LEU A 333 10.05 -7.41 3.35
N LEU A 334 10.20 -6.57 4.38
CA LEU A 334 11.37 -6.63 5.26
C LEU A 334 11.51 -8.01 5.92
N PHE A 335 10.40 -8.59 6.38
CA PHE A 335 10.39 -9.91 7.00
C PHE A 335 10.84 -11.02 6.03
N ASP A 336 10.34 -11.00 4.79
CA ASP A 336 10.76 -11.91 3.71
C ASP A 336 12.26 -11.83 3.46
N LEU A 337 12.80 -10.62 3.30
CA LEU A 337 14.22 -10.40 3.04
C LEU A 337 15.08 -10.91 4.20
N LEU A 338 14.65 -10.71 5.44
CA LEU A 338 15.36 -11.21 6.61
C LEU A 338 15.22 -12.74 6.78
N GLU A 339 14.09 -13.35 6.38
CA GLU A 339 13.91 -14.81 6.28
C GLU A 339 14.84 -15.41 5.19
N GLU A 340 14.99 -14.75 4.05
CA GLU A 340 15.91 -15.19 2.97
C GLU A 340 17.39 -15.04 3.36
N MET A 341 17.74 -14.01 4.15
CA MET A 341 19.09 -13.77 4.64
C MET A 341 19.45 -14.64 5.87
N GLU A 342 18.50 -15.21 6.60
CA GLU A 342 18.75 -15.96 7.84
C GLU A 342 19.69 -17.17 7.66
N PRO A 343 19.47 -18.11 6.71
CA PRO A 343 20.29 -19.32 6.60
C PRO A 343 21.76 -19.03 6.29
N LEU A 344 22.00 -17.88 5.65
CA LEU A 344 23.31 -17.38 5.26
C LEU A 344 24.09 -16.75 6.43
N MET A 345 23.44 -16.49 7.57
CA MET A 345 24.10 -15.99 8.79
C MET A 345 24.70 -17.10 9.67
N VAL A 346 24.36 -18.38 9.44
CA VAL A 346 24.61 -19.45 10.41
C VAL A 346 25.63 -20.50 9.93
N ASP A 347 25.90 -20.64 8.63
CA ASP A 347 26.83 -21.66 8.13
C ASP A 347 27.77 -21.18 6.99
N ILE A 348 29.06 -21.53 7.12
CA ILE A 348 30.17 -21.44 6.14
C ILE A 348 30.87 -20.06 5.94
N ASN A 349 32.20 -20.13 5.78
CA ASN A 349 33.16 -19.07 5.41
C ASN A 349 34.09 -19.71 4.32
N PRO A 350 34.54 -19.01 3.24
CA PRO A 350 35.21 -17.71 3.29
C PRO A 350 34.54 -16.59 2.47
N ALA A 351 34.13 -15.54 3.20
CA ALA A 351 33.99 -14.11 2.83
C ALA A 351 33.69 -13.63 1.39
N SER A 352 34.34 -14.11 0.33
CA SER A 352 34.20 -13.54 -1.02
C SER A 352 32.96 -14.02 -1.77
N GLU A 353 32.67 -15.33 -1.77
CA GLU A 353 31.51 -15.87 -2.50
C GLU A 353 30.19 -15.52 -1.79
N GLN A 354 30.21 -15.39 -0.46
CA GLN A 354 29.06 -14.93 0.32
C GLN A 354 28.76 -13.46 0.08
N GLU A 355 29.80 -12.62 0.02
CA GLU A 355 29.68 -11.21 -0.33
C GLU A 355 29.06 -11.05 -1.73
N ASP A 356 29.48 -11.84 -2.71
CA ASP A 356 28.90 -11.83 -4.07
C ASP A 356 27.43 -12.30 -4.11
N VAL A 357 27.04 -13.32 -3.34
CA VAL A 357 25.64 -13.79 -3.27
C VAL A 357 24.74 -12.79 -2.55
N ASP A 358 25.18 -12.26 -1.41
CA ASP A 358 24.47 -11.20 -0.68
C ASP A 358 24.33 -9.96 -1.57
N ASN A 359 25.40 -9.57 -2.28
CA ASN A 359 25.35 -8.46 -3.23
C ASN A 359 24.40 -8.74 -4.40
N ALA A 360 24.34 -9.97 -4.91
CA ALA A 360 23.41 -10.35 -5.98
C ALA A 360 21.94 -10.27 -5.52
N ILE A 361 21.64 -10.70 -4.28
CA ILE A 361 20.29 -10.59 -3.69
C ILE A 361 19.97 -9.11 -3.41
N ARG A 362 20.83 -8.39 -2.68
CA ARG A 362 20.60 -6.97 -2.32
C ARG A 362 20.47 -6.06 -3.55
N SER A 363 21.34 -6.21 -4.55
CA SER A 363 21.24 -5.45 -5.82
C SER A 363 19.97 -5.79 -6.61
N ARG A 364 19.55 -7.06 -6.65
CA ARG A 364 18.30 -7.51 -7.29
C ARG A 364 17.04 -6.89 -6.66
N HIS A 365 17.07 -6.60 -5.37
CA HIS A 365 15.91 -6.06 -4.65
C HIS A 365 15.95 -4.54 -4.44
N SER A 366 17.10 -3.88 -4.62
CA SER A 366 17.25 -2.43 -4.47
C SER A 366 16.44 -1.59 -5.47
N GLY A 367 16.08 -0.37 -5.05
CA GLY A 367 15.28 0.58 -5.82
C GLY A 367 13.78 0.47 -5.55
N LYS A 368 12.96 1.10 -6.39
CA LYS A 368 11.49 1.09 -6.24
C LYS A 368 10.89 -0.20 -6.79
N VAL A 369 10.06 -0.86 -5.97
CA VAL A 369 9.25 -2.02 -6.37
C VAL A 369 8.20 -1.59 -7.41
N PRO A 370 8.24 -2.09 -8.67
CA PRO A 370 7.21 -1.78 -9.66
C PRO A 370 5.86 -2.34 -9.23
N ARG A 371 4.80 -1.54 -9.28
CA ARG A 371 3.44 -1.99 -8.96
C ARG A 371 2.40 -1.30 -9.83
N ASN A 372 1.29 -1.98 -10.05
CA ASN A 372 0.11 -1.37 -10.63
C ASN A 372 -0.54 -0.42 -9.62
N LEU A 373 -1.14 0.64 -10.16
CA LEU A 373 -2.13 1.44 -9.47
C LEU A 373 -3.53 0.85 -9.70
N TYR A 374 -4.50 1.33 -8.94
CA TYR A 374 -5.90 0.92 -9.09
C TYR A 374 -6.78 2.14 -9.32
N VAL A 375 -7.81 1.97 -10.13
CA VAL A 375 -8.87 2.97 -10.27
C VAL A 375 -10.12 2.43 -9.59
N CYS A 376 -10.66 3.23 -8.70
CA CYS A 376 -11.92 2.97 -8.02
C CYS A 376 -12.93 4.07 -8.38
N ARG A 377 -14.22 3.77 -8.24
CA ARG A 377 -15.32 4.73 -8.29
C ARG A 377 -15.95 4.82 -6.91
N VAL A 378 -16.28 6.01 -6.44
CA VAL A 378 -17.05 6.16 -5.20
C VAL A 378 -18.51 5.82 -5.48
N GLU A 379 -19.08 4.91 -4.68
CA GLU A 379 -20.50 4.58 -4.68
C GLU A 379 -21.09 4.73 -3.27
N THR A 380 -22.34 5.17 -3.18
CA THR A 380 -23.06 5.37 -1.90
C THR A 380 -24.04 4.22 -1.68
N GLY A 381 -23.60 3.22 -0.92
CA GLY A 381 -24.45 2.08 -0.57
C GLY A 381 -25.41 2.41 0.58
N LEU A 382 -26.69 2.05 0.46
CA LEU A 382 -27.77 2.31 1.44
C LEU A 382 -27.41 1.97 2.90
N LEU A 383 -26.55 0.97 3.13
CA LEU A 383 -26.10 0.54 4.46
C LEU A 383 -24.62 0.83 4.76
N ARG A 384 -23.82 1.20 3.75
CA ARG A 384 -22.37 1.40 3.88
C ARG A 384 -21.93 2.87 3.84
N GLY A 385 -22.78 3.75 3.32
CA GLY A 385 -22.38 5.10 2.94
C GLY A 385 -21.48 5.11 1.70
N PRO A 386 -20.77 6.23 1.45
CA PRO A 386 -19.76 6.32 0.40
C PRO A 386 -18.63 5.33 0.64
N HIS A 387 -18.27 4.58 -0.39
CA HIS A 387 -17.17 3.61 -0.38
C HIS A 387 -16.58 3.45 -1.78
N LEU A 388 -15.37 2.91 -1.87
CA LEU A 388 -14.70 2.65 -3.14
C LEU A 388 -15.17 1.32 -3.74
N GLU A 389 -15.72 1.38 -4.95
CA GLU A 389 -15.90 0.23 -5.84
C GLU A 389 -14.68 0.13 -6.77
N TYR A 390 -14.05 -1.04 -6.80
CA TYR A 390 -12.98 -1.35 -7.75
C TYR A 390 -13.47 -1.32 -9.20
N ILE A 391 -12.79 -0.56 -10.06
CA ILE A 391 -13.02 -0.54 -11.51
C ILE A 391 -11.94 -1.37 -12.21
N GLU A 392 -10.67 -0.97 -12.12
CA GLU A 392 -9.57 -1.67 -12.79
C GLU A 392 -8.20 -1.47 -12.12
N SER A 393 -7.19 -2.13 -12.68
CA SER A 393 -5.78 -2.01 -12.31
C SER A 393 -5.00 -1.51 -13.52
N VAL A 394 -4.16 -0.49 -13.31
CA VAL A 394 -3.42 0.20 -14.36
C VAL A 394 -1.94 0.06 -14.10
N ASP A 395 -1.21 -0.52 -15.06
CA ASP A 395 0.25 -0.49 -15.09
C ASP A 395 0.71 0.92 -15.55
N PRO A 396 1.38 1.72 -14.69
CA PRO A 396 1.78 3.08 -15.04
C PRO A 396 2.91 3.14 -16.09
N SER A 397 3.59 2.02 -16.39
CA SER A 397 4.56 1.94 -17.49
C SER A 397 3.90 2.02 -18.88
N GLY A 398 2.60 1.73 -18.97
CA GLY A 398 1.86 1.65 -20.24
C GLY A 398 2.21 0.42 -21.09
N LEU A 399 3.05 -0.50 -20.58
CA LEU A 399 3.19 -1.83 -21.15
C LEU A 399 1.90 -2.61 -20.85
N ARG A 400 1.29 -3.21 -21.88
CA ARG A 400 0.17 -4.13 -21.67
C ARG A 400 0.74 -5.46 -21.18
N SER A 401 0.19 -5.97 -20.09
CA SER A 401 0.36 -7.35 -19.62
C SER A 401 -0.41 -8.36 -20.47
#